data_AF-A0A0J8XV19-F1
#
_entry.id   AF-A0A0J8XV19-F1
#
_cell.length_a   1.000
_cell.length_b   1.000
_cell.length_c   1.000
_cell.angle_alpha   90.00
_cell.angle_beta   90.00
_cell.angle_gamma   90.00
#
_symmetry.space_group_name_H-M   'P 1'
#
loop_
_entity.id
_entity.type
_entity.pdbx_description
1 polymer ?
#
loop_
_entity_poly.entity_id
_entity_poly.type
_entity_poly.pdbx_seq_one_letter_code
_entity_poly.pdbx_strand_id
1 'polypeptide(L)'
;MITHVGIIDQDPVRLITPLLDHGVPANKMIFIGTEAQREQYDRLSSILTPRNIDAEFFVIPDSINITCIRQCLNELAEKLKQSQSEVWFNASCGLRHRLLSAYEVFRTFHWPIYVIEPFSDEMCWLYPSDREQQQVEDRIQLTDYLTIFGARCELPEQLVPEALSDQLRELGQRWASSALELGPGLATLNYLATTCRKEQCLTVTLSEKQQGYRELGMLLADLEETGLATYKDGSLTFKHEEARRFANGEWLENLVHSTVRAIQSDLPTIQDHSVGVQVYRKIGEREVRNELDVATVVNNKLHIIECKTKGMRDDGDDTLYKLESLRDLLGGLQARAMLVSFRPLRHHDLVRAQDLGLAIIGPDQLGELEQHLHQWLKGAGGWAHNIA
;
A
#
# COMPACT_ATOMS: atom_id res chain seq x y z
N MET A 1 -13.38 31.54 -1.20
CA MET A 1 -13.30 30.19 -1.79
C MET A 1 -11.89 30.00 -2.28
N ILE A 2 -11.19 28.98 -1.78
CA ILE A 2 -9.82 28.67 -2.18
C ILE A 2 -9.86 27.57 -3.23
N THR A 3 -9.28 27.87 -4.39
CA THR A 3 -9.18 26.99 -5.54
C THR A 3 -7.74 26.57 -5.72
N HIS A 4 -7.47 25.28 -5.58
CA HIS A 4 -6.21 24.69 -5.98
C HIS A 4 -6.22 24.44 -7.48
N VAL A 5 -5.05 24.60 -8.11
CA VAL A 5 -4.83 24.26 -9.51
C VAL A 5 -3.62 23.33 -9.58
N GLY A 6 -3.72 22.23 -10.32
CA GLY A 6 -2.60 21.29 -10.49
C GLY A 6 -2.64 20.60 -11.83
N ILE A 7 -1.53 19.98 -12.23
CA ILE A 7 -1.38 19.37 -13.56
C ILE A 7 -1.28 17.85 -13.42
N ILE A 8 -2.19 17.13 -14.08
CA ILE A 8 -2.20 15.66 -14.05
C ILE A 8 -0.98 15.09 -14.77
N ASP A 9 -0.31 14.12 -14.15
CA ASP A 9 0.66 13.21 -14.77
C ASP A 9 0.37 11.76 -14.40
N GLN A 10 1.33 10.84 -14.55
CA GLN A 10 1.13 9.42 -14.25
C GLN A 10 1.05 9.09 -12.75
N ASP A 11 1.47 10.01 -11.88
CA ASP A 11 1.51 9.84 -10.42
C ASP A 11 0.98 11.11 -9.72
N PRO A 12 -0.36 11.32 -9.73
CA PRO A 12 -0.99 12.54 -9.24
C PRO A 12 -1.32 12.48 -7.74
N VAL A 13 -0.76 11.55 -6.95
CA VAL A 13 -1.06 11.41 -5.51
C VAL A 13 -0.89 12.74 -4.77
N ARG A 14 0.19 13.46 -5.08
CA ARG A 14 0.55 14.76 -4.48
C ARG A 14 -0.34 15.93 -4.94
N LEU A 15 -1.28 15.70 -5.87
CA LEU A 15 -2.37 16.63 -6.14
C LEU A 15 -3.57 16.43 -5.21
N ILE A 16 -3.70 15.24 -4.60
CA ILE A 16 -4.81 14.85 -3.74
C ILE A 16 -4.46 15.04 -2.27
N THR A 17 -3.31 14.57 -1.81
CA THR A 17 -2.97 14.55 -0.37
C THR A 17 -3.07 15.92 0.30
N PRO A 18 -2.66 17.05 -0.31
CA PRO A 18 -2.84 18.36 0.32
C PRO A 18 -4.30 18.79 0.45
N LEU A 19 -5.21 18.23 -0.35
CA LEU A 19 -6.63 18.54 -0.29
C LEU A 19 -7.35 17.73 0.79
N LEU A 20 -6.71 16.68 1.31
CA LEU A 20 -7.21 15.86 2.40
C LEU A 20 -6.73 16.35 3.77
N ASP A 21 -5.71 17.20 3.79
CA ASP A 21 -5.12 17.80 4.97
C ASP A 21 -6.04 18.87 5.58
N HIS A 22 -6.35 18.77 6.87
CA HIS A 22 -7.22 19.71 7.56
C HIS A 22 -6.64 21.12 7.73
N GLY A 23 -5.31 21.24 7.74
CA GLY A 23 -4.58 22.51 7.80
C GLY A 23 -4.51 23.23 6.44
N VAL A 24 -4.86 22.57 5.35
CA VAL A 24 -4.82 23.13 4.00
C VAL A 24 -6.23 23.44 3.50
N PRO A 25 -6.61 24.72 3.42
CA PRO A 25 -7.97 25.08 3.01
C PRO A 25 -8.20 24.84 1.52
N ALA A 26 -9.15 23.95 1.19
CA ALA A 26 -9.53 23.68 -0.19
C ALA A 26 -11.05 23.62 -0.35
N ASN A 27 -11.60 24.38 -1.29
CA ASN A 27 -13.00 24.28 -1.69
C ASN A 27 -13.16 23.70 -3.10
N LYS A 28 -12.13 23.89 -3.94
CA LYS A 28 -12.15 23.49 -5.33
C LYS A 28 -10.76 23.07 -5.79
N MET A 29 -10.70 22.09 -6.69
CA MET A 29 -9.50 21.68 -7.40
C MET A 29 -9.74 21.73 -8.91
N ILE A 30 -8.90 22.47 -9.63
CA ILE A 30 -8.88 22.47 -11.09
C ILE A 30 -7.69 21.64 -11.56
N PHE A 31 -7.99 20.52 -12.20
CA PHE A 31 -7.00 19.68 -12.83
C PHE A 31 -6.76 20.11 -14.27
N ILE A 32 -5.52 20.44 -14.59
CA ILE A 32 -5.06 20.73 -15.95
C ILE A 32 -4.55 19.42 -16.55
N GLY A 33 -5.02 19.07 -17.75
CA GLY A 33 -4.55 17.89 -18.46
C GLY A 33 -4.98 17.89 -19.92
N THR A 34 -4.63 16.84 -20.65
CA THR A 34 -5.10 16.65 -22.04
C THR A 34 -6.35 15.78 -22.06
N GLU A 35 -7.08 15.77 -23.18
CA GLU A 35 -8.30 14.96 -23.30
C GLU A 35 -8.07 13.46 -23.01
N ALA A 36 -6.88 12.93 -23.33
CA ALA A 36 -6.50 11.56 -23.04
C ALA A 36 -6.42 11.24 -21.52
N GLN A 37 -6.36 12.26 -20.66
CA GLN A 37 -6.29 12.12 -19.20
C GLN A 37 -7.66 12.26 -18.52
N ARG A 38 -8.77 12.30 -19.28
CA ARG A 38 -10.12 12.45 -18.72
C ARG A 38 -10.50 11.35 -17.74
N GLU A 39 -10.23 10.09 -18.07
CA GLU A 39 -10.51 8.97 -17.16
C GLU A 39 -9.73 9.10 -15.84
N GLN A 40 -8.48 9.58 -15.92
CA GLN A 40 -7.68 9.83 -14.73
C GLN A 40 -8.28 10.96 -13.89
N TYR A 41 -8.72 12.05 -14.51
CA TYR A 41 -9.46 13.11 -13.83
C TYR A 41 -10.72 12.58 -13.14
N ASP A 42 -11.50 11.73 -13.81
CA ASP A 42 -12.75 11.20 -13.24
C ASP A 42 -12.48 10.41 -11.94
N ARG A 43 -11.36 9.66 -11.89
CA ARG A 43 -10.89 8.96 -10.68
C ARG A 43 -10.44 9.92 -9.57
N LEU A 44 -9.74 11.00 -9.90
CA LEU A 44 -9.33 12.01 -8.93
C LEU A 44 -10.55 12.75 -8.36
N SER A 45 -11.51 13.08 -9.23
CA SER A 45 -12.75 13.77 -8.87
C SER A 45 -13.65 12.93 -7.94
N SER A 46 -13.71 11.61 -8.15
CA SER A 46 -14.50 10.71 -7.30
C SER A 46 -13.99 10.62 -5.86
N ILE A 47 -12.71 10.92 -5.63
CA ILE A 47 -12.10 11.00 -4.29
C ILE A 47 -12.48 12.32 -3.60
N LEU A 48 -12.52 13.42 -4.34
CA LEU A 48 -12.74 14.77 -3.80
C LEU A 48 -14.21 15.11 -3.56
N THR A 49 -15.11 14.65 -4.44
CA THR A 49 -16.54 14.98 -4.40
C THR A 49 -17.22 14.59 -3.07
N PRO A 50 -17.01 13.37 -2.51
CA PRO A 50 -17.58 12.99 -1.22
C PRO A 50 -17.09 13.85 -0.04
N ARG A 51 -16.00 14.60 -0.24
CA ARG A 51 -15.37 15.48 0.76
C ARG A 51 -15.77 16.94 0.57
N ASN A 52 -16.77 17.22 -0.27
CA ASN A 52 -17.26 18.56 -0.61
C ASN A 52 -16.18 19.48 -1.20
N ILE A 53 -15.23 18.90 -1.94
CA ILE A 53 -14.25 19.64 -2.73
C ILE A 53 -14.67 19.53 -4.20
N ASP A 54 -15.05 20.66 -4.78
CA ASP A 54 -15.46 20.71 -6.19
C ASP A 54 -14.26 20.37 -7.09
N ALA A 55 -14.47 19.54 -8.10
CA ALA A 55 -13.43 19.19 -9.07
C ALA A 55 -13.83 19.67 -10.48
N GLU A 56 -12.88 20.28 -11.19
CA GLU A 56 -13.05 20.72 -12.59
C GLU A 56 -11.87 20.25 -13.44
N PHE A 57 -12.14 19.85 -14.68
CA PHE A 57 -11.11 19.50 -15.66
C PHE A 57 -10.92 20.60 -16.69
N PHE A 58 -9.74 21.22 -16.70
CA PHE A 58 -9.34 22.19 -17.70
C PHE A 58 -8.45 21.54 -18.76
N VAL A 59 -9.01 21.36 -19.96
CA VAL A 59 -8.32 20.68 -21.05
C VAL A 59 -7.37 21.64 -21.77
N ILE A 60 -6.08 21.28 -21.83
CA ILE A 60 -5.07 21.92 -22.66
C ILE A 60 -4.77 21.08 -23.91
N PRO A 61 -4.27 21.68 -25.00
CA PRO A 61 -3.90 20.94 -26.19
C PRO A 61 -2.80 19.92 -25.88
N ASP A 62 -2.91 18.73 -26.48
CA ASP A 62 -1.84 17.73 -26.43
C ASP A 62 -0.73 18.09 -27.42
N SER A 63 0.05 19.10 -27.05
CA SER A 63 1.11 19.68 -27.88
C SER A 63 2.30 20.06 -27.03
N ILE A 64 3.49 20.02 -27.63
CA ILE A 64 4.71 20.59 -27.04
C ILE A 64 4.84 22.10 -27.30
N ASN A 65 3.88 22.72 -28.01
CA ASN A 65 3.90 24.15 -28.30
C ASN A 65 3.57 24.96 -27.03
N ILE A 66 4.63 25.42 -26.36
CA ILE A 66 4.58 26.21 -25.12
C ILE A 66 3.72 27.47 -25.28
N THR A 67 3.78 28.15 -26.44
CA THR A 67 2.99 29.37 -26.69
C THR A 67 1.49 29.08 -26.65
N CYS A 68 1.04 27.99 -27.27
CA CYS A 68 -0.37 27.58 -27.23
C CYS A 68 -0.80 27.19 -25.81
N ILE A 69 0.02 26.40 -25.09
CA ILE A 69 -0.26 26.04 -23.69
C ILE A 69 -0.41 27.30 -22.84
N ARG A 70 0.54 28.24 -22.93
CA ARG A 70 0.49 29.50 -22.19
C ARG A 70 -0.75 30.32 -22.50
N GLN A 71 -1.18 30.37 -23.77
CA GLN A 71 -2.42 31.08 -24.13
C GLN A 71 -3.63 30.49 -23.41
N CYS A 72 -3.82 29.16 -23.45
CA CYS A 72 -4.91 28.51 -22.73
C CYS A 72 -4.83 28.74 -21.21
N LEU A 73 -3.63 28.69 -20.63
CA LEU A 73 -3.44 28.91 -19.19
C LEU A 73 -3.70 30.37 -18.78
N ASN A 74 -3.36 31.34 -19.63
CA ASN A 74 -3.72 32.75 -19.41
C ASN A 74 -5.23 32.94 -19.43
N GLU A 75 -5.95 32.28 -20.34
CA GLU A 75 -7.42 32.32 -20.38
C GLU A 75 -8.04 31.75 -19.10
N LEU A 76 -7.49 30.65 -18.57
CA LEU A 76 -7.89 30.10 -17.27
C LEU A 76 -7.59 31.10 -16.14
N ALA A 77 -6.39 31.66 -16.09
CA ALA A 77 -5.98 32.58 -15.05
C ALA A 77 -6.84 33.85 -15.03
N GLU A 78 -7.14 34.44 -16.19
CA GLU A 78 -8.02 35.61 -16.26
C GLU A 78 -9.45 35.30 -15.79
N LYS A 79 -9.99 34.11 -16.11
CA LYS A 79 -11.30 33.67 -15.58
C LYS A 79 -11.29 33.53 -14.06
N LEU A 80 -10.23 32.93 -13.49
CA LEU A 80 -10.09 32.77 -12.04
C LEU A 80 -9.91 34.11 -11.31
N LYS A 81 -9.21 35.05 -11.93
CA LYS A 81 -9.07 36.41 -11.40
C LYS A 81 -10.42 37.14 -11.39
N GLN A 82 -11.22 37.00 -12.45
CA GLN A 82 -12.54 37.61 -12.56
C GLN A 82 -13.55 37.04 -11.54
N SER A 83 -13.43 35.75 -11.19
CA SER A 83 -14.29 35.13 -10.17
C SER A 83 -13.89 35.49 -8.74
N GLN A 84 -12.85 36.30 -8.54
CA GLN A 84 -12.30 36.66 -7.22
C GLN A 84 -11.97 35.45 -6.33
N SER A 85 -11.63 34.31 -6.95
CA SER A 85 -11.16 33.15 -6.21
C SER A 85 -9.75 33.41 -5.67
N GLU A 86 -9.48 32.97 -4.45
CA GLU A 86 -8.10 32.79 -4.02
C GLU A 86 -7.57 31.53 -4.70
N VAL A 87 -6.42 31.61 -5.36
CA VAL A 87 -5.87 30.54 -6.20
C VAL A 87 -4.52 30.10 -5.65
N TRP A 88 -4.35 28.80 -5.42
CA TRP A 88 -3.08 28.21 -5.02
C TRP A 88 -2.64 27.22 -6.10
N PHE A 89 -1.42 27.36 -6.61
CA PHE A 89 -0.89 26.46 -7.63
C PHE A 89 -0.06 25.34 -6.99
N ASN A 90 -0.56 24.11 -7.12
CA ASN A 90 0.15 22.89 -6.77
C ASN A 90 1.04 22.46 -7.94
N ALA A 91 2.33 22.72 -7.82
CA ALA A 91 3.37 22.43 -8.80
C ALA A 91 4.02 21.04 -8.64
N SER A 92 3.40 20.12 -7.88
CA SER A 92 3.99 18.81 -7.54
C SER A 92 4.06 17.82 -8.71
N CYS A 93 3.15 17.96 -9.67
CA CYS A 93 2.92 17.01 -10.75
C CYS A 93 2.86 17.74 -12.12
N GLY A 94 2.94 16.95 -13.19
CA GLY A 94 2.83 17.41 -14.57
C GLY A 94 4.14 17.35 -15.34
N LEU A 95 4.05 17.09 -16.65
CA LEU A 95 5.22 17.17 -17.53
C LEU A 95 5.85 18.57 -17.45
N ARG A 96 7.18 18.61 -17.34
CA ARG A 96 7.95 19.84 -17.07
C ARG A 96 7.61 21.01 -17.99
N HIS A 97 7.37 20.79 -19.28
CA HIS A 97 7.00 21.87 -20.20
C HIS A 97 5.61 22.47 -19.90
N ARG A 98 4.64 21.65 -19.45
CA ARG A 98 3.32 22.12 -18.98
C ARG A 98 3.45 22.83 -17.63
N LEU A 99 4.18 22.21 -16.71
CA LEU A 99 4.46 22.74 -15.37
C LEU A 99 5.11 24.12 -15.41
N LEU A 100 6.19 24.28 -16.17
CA LEU A 100 6.90 25.56 -16.26
C LEU A 100 6.08 26.64 -17.00
N SER A 101 5.24 26.24 -17.96
CA SER A 101 4.29 27.17 -18.61
C SER A 101 3.25 27.68 -17.62
N ALA A 102 2.70 26.79 -16.79
CA ALA A 102 1.76 27.14 -15.73
C ALA A 102 2.42 27.98 -14.64
N TYR A 103 3.63 27.62 -14.21
CA TYR A 103 4.40 28.39 -13.25
C TYR A 103 4.62 29.83 -13.74
N GLU A 104 5.08 30.01 -14.99
CA GLU A 104 5.27 31.35 -15.58
C GLU A 104 3.97 32.17 -15.53
N VAL A 105 2.84 31.59 -15.98
CA VAL A 105 1.54 32.27 -15.98
C VAL A 105 1.11 32.60 -14.55
N PHE A 106 0.93 31.61 -13.67
CA PHE A 106 0.39 31.82 -12.33
C PHE A 106 1.27 32.72 -11.46
N ARG A 107 2.59 32.71 -11.67
CA ARG A 107 3.51 33.60 -10.97
C ARG A 107 3.29 35.08 -11.31
N THR A 108 2.82 35.41 -12.52
CA THR A 108 2.48 36.81 -12.89
C THR A 108 1.24 37.34 -12.19
N PHE A 109 0.34 36.44 -11.76
CA PHE A 109 -0.85 36.79 -10.97
C PHE A 109 -0.56 36.89 -9.47
N HIS A 110 0.69 36.67 -9.06
CA HIS A 110 1.12 36.69 -7.65
C HIS A 110 0.34 35.71 -6.76
N TRP A 111 -0.09 34.59 -7.33
CA TRP A 111 -0.74 33.52 -6.59
C TRP A 111 0.27 32.60 -5.90
N PRO A 112 -0.03 32.11 -4.68
CA PRO A 112 0.82 31.14 -4.00
C PRO A 112 1.11 29.90 -4.85
N ILE A 113 2.34 29.42 -4.78
CA ILE A 113 2.82 28.23 -5.51
C ILE A 113 3.55 27.34 -4.52
N TYR A 114 3.19 26.07 -4.47
CA TYR A 114 3.85 25.08 -3.61
C TYR A 114 4.11 23.77 -4.35
N VAL A 115 5.02 22.97 -3.81
CA VAL A 115 5.35 21.61 -4.25
C VAL A 115 5.31 20.70 -3.02
N ILE A 116 4.74 19.52 -3.15
CA ILE A 116 4.91 18.45 -2.18
C ILE A 116 6.17 17.67 -2.57
N GLU A 117 7.18 17.76 -1.73
CA GLU A 117 8.44 17.05 -1.94
C GLU A 117 8.22 15.55 -1.68
N PRO A 118 8.41 14.66 -2.67
CA PRO A 118 7.95 13.28 -2.61
C PRO A 118 8.61 12.40 -1.53
N PHE A 119 9.80 12.76 -1.04
CA PHE A 119 10.51 11.95 -0.04
C PHE A 119 10.11 12.32 1.40
N SER A 120 10.09 13.59 1.74
CA SER A 120 9.68 14.11 3.05
C SER A 120 8.15 14.11 3.20
N ASP A 121 7.43 14.35 2.11
CA ASP A 121 6.00 14.70 2.06
C ASP A 121 5.70 16.10 2.65
N GLU A 122 6.70 16.97 2.65
CA GLU A 122 6.55 18.36 3.07
C GLU A 122 6.00 19.23 1.92
N MET A 123 5.04 20.08 2.25
CA MET A 123 4.58 21.18 1.43
C MET A 123 5.59 22.32 1.46
N CYS A 124 6.29 22.49 0.35
CA CYS A 124 7.33 23.49 0.13
C CYS A 124 6.79 24.67 -0.69
N TRP A 125 6.77 25.86 -0.10
CA TRP A 125 6.35 27.08 -0.80
C TRP A 125 7.45 27.61 -1.73
N LEU A 126 7.17 27.60 -3.04
CA LEU A 126 8.00 28.27 -4.05
C LEU A 126 7.71 29.77 -4.09
N TYR A 127 6.46 30.14 -3.80
CA TYR A 127 6.05 31.53 -3.73
C TYR A 127 4.82 31.71 -2.82
N PRO A 128 4.78 32.73 -1.95
CA PRO A 128 5.94 33.55 -1.55
C PRO A 128 6.90 32.70 -0.68
N SER A 129 8.20 33.03 -0.70
CA SER A 129 9.26 32.20 -0.11
C SER A 129 9.40 32.31 1.41
N ASP A 130 8.63 33.19 2.03
CA ASP A 130 8.60 33.45 3.47
C ASP A 130 7.58 32.58 4.22
N ARG A 131 6.76 31.80 3.50
CA ARG A 131 5.87 30.82 4.13
C ARG A 131 6.66 29.62 4.63
N GLU A 132 6.37 29.24 5.87
CA GLU A 132 6.96 28.05 6.49
C GLU A 132 6.52 26.78 5.75
N GLN A 133 7.45 25.85 5.62
CA GLN A 133 7.15 24.51 5.15
C GLN A 133 6.33 23.78 6.19
N GLN A 134 5.46 22.89 5.76
CA GLN A 134 4.65 22.08 6.65
C GLN A 134 4.56 20.65 6.13
N GLN A 135 4.52 19.70 7.05
CA GLN A 135 4.25 18.31 6.72
C GLN A 135 2.79 18.16 6.29
N VAL A 136 2.55 17.43 5.19
CA VAL A 136 1.18 17.10 4.78
C VAL A 136 0.61 16.04 5.72
N GLU A 137 -0.63 16.20 6.16
CA GLU A 137 -1.28 15.20 7.01
C GLU A 137 -1.47 13.85 6.28
N ASP A 138 -1.30 12.77 7.04
CA ASP A 138 -1.45 11.40 6.57
C ASP A 138 -2.93 10.97 6.56
N ARG A 139 -3.64 11.31 5.47
CA ARG A 139 -5.11 11.19 5.39
C ARG A 139 -5.64 10.31 4.26
N ILE A 140 -4.84 10.07 3.22
CA ILE A 140 -5.31 9.24 2.10
C ILE A 140 -5.47 7.78 2.56
N GLN A 141 -6.61 7.17 2.21
CA GLN A 141 -6.92 5.77 2.51
C GLN A 141 -6.48 4.84 1.38
N LEU A 142 -6.33 3.55 1.66
CA LEU A 142 -5.98 2.51 0.68
C LEU A 142 -6.93 2.51 -0.52
N THR A 143 -8.23 2.67 -0.27
CA THR A 143 -9.28 2.72 -1.30
C THR A 143 -9.11 3.89 -2.25
N ASP A 144 -8.85 5.09 -1.72
CA ASP A 144 -8.58 6.29 -2.50
C ASP A 144 -7.26 6.15 -3.27
N TYR A 145 -6.21 5.66 -2.61
CA TYR A 145 -4.88 5.48 -3.22
C TYR A 145 -4.96 4.55 -4.43
N LEU A 146 -5.56 3.37 -4.27
CA LEU A 146 -5.71 2.41 -5.37
C LEU A 146 -6.61 2.96 -6.50
N THR A 147 -7.62 3.78 -6.14
CA THR A 147 -8.49 4.46 -7.11
C THR A 147 -7.69 5.43 -7.99
N ILE A 148 -6.72 6.18 -7.44
CA ILE A 148 -5.85 7.07 -8.21
C ILE A 148 -5.18 6.31 -9.38
N PHE A 149 -4.69 5.10 -9.10
CA PHE A 149 -3.99 4.24 -10.06
C PHE A 149 -4.92 3.32 -10.89
N GLY A 150 -6.23 3.60 -10.88
CA GLY A 150 -7.19 2.89 -11.72
C GLY A 150 -7.51 1.47 -11.25
N ALA A 151 -7.34 1.20 -9.96
CA ALA A 151 -7.70 -0.05 -9.34
C ALA A 151 -8.91 0.13 -8.38
N ARG A 152 -9.82 -0.84 -8.41
CA ARG A 152 -10.84 -1.01 -7.37
C ARG A 152 -10.34 -2.03 -6.37
N CYS A 153 -10.62 -1.84 -5.09
CA CYS A 153 -10.33 -2.85 -4.08
C CYS A 153 -11.55 -3.29 -3.29
N GLU A 154 -11.46 -4.50 -2.74
CA GLU A 154 -12.36 -5.03 -1.71
C GLU A 154 -11.49 -5.34 -0.49
N LEU A 155 -11.81 -4.69 0.63
CA LEU A 155 -11.16 -4.91 1.91
C LEU A 155 -11.92 -6.02 2.65
N PRO A 156 -11.24 -7.03 3.22
CA PRO A 156 -11.91 -8.05 4.01
C PRO A 156 -12.58 -7.47 5.25
N GLU A 157 -13.76 -7.97 5.60
CA GLU A 157 -14.37 -7.66 6.91
C GLU A 157 -13.56 -8.32 8.03
N GLN A 158 -13.18 -7.55 9.05
CA GLN A 158 -12.61 -8.10 10.27
C GLN A 158 -13.70 -8.80 11.08
N LEU A 159 -13.78 -10.13 10.91
CA LEU A 159 -14.75 -10.98 11.62
C LEU A 159 -14.15 -11.66 12.88
N VAL A 160 -12.85 -11.52 13.12
CA VAL A 160 -12.15 -12.19 14.22
C VAL A 160 -12.24 -11.36 15.51
N PRO A 161 -12.77 -11.93 16.62
CA PRO A 161 -12.78 -11.25 17.91
C PRO A 161 -11.36 -10.88 18.38
N GLU A 162 -11.20 -9.72 19.02
CA GLU A 162 -9.89 -9.19 19.42
C GLU A 162 -9.07 -10.15 20.29
N ALA A 163 -9.71 -10.86 21.24
CA ALA A 163 -9.03 -11.87 22.06
C ALA A 163 -8.45 -13.04 21.24
N LEU A 164 -9.14 -13.46 20.17
CA LEU A 164 -8.61 -14.50 19.27
C LEU A 164 -7.48 -13.94 18.40
N SER A 165 -7.54 -12.66 18.03
CA SER A 165 -6.46 -11.98 17.31
C SER A 165 -5.14 -11.98 18.09
N ASP A 166 -5.18 -11.76 19.41
CA ASP A 166 -3.97 -11.79 20.25
C ASP A 166 -3.38 -13.20 20.36
N GLN A 167 -4.21 -14.21 20.57
CA GLN A 167 -3.76 -15.61 20.61
C GLN A 167 -3.12 -16.04 19.28
N LEU A 168 -3.71 -15.64 18.15
CA LEU A 168 -3.17 -15.92 16.81
C LEU A 168 -1.84 -15.19 16.56
N ARG A 169 -1.72 -13.95 17.04
CA ARG A 169 -0.47 -13.18 16.97
C ARG A 169 0.64 -13.84 17.79
N GLU A 170 0.36 -14.23 19.02
CA GLU A 170 1.33 -14.94 19.87
C GLU A 170 1.76 -16.27 19.26
N LEU A 171 0.81 -17.05 18.75
CA LEU A 171 1.09 -18.30 18.05
C LEU A 171 1.96 -18.08 16.81
N GLY A 172 1.58 -17.10 15.97
CA GLY A 172 2.36 -16.71 14.79
C GLY A 172 3.78 -16.29 15.16
N GLN A 173 3.95 -15.48 16.22
CA GLN A 173 5.26 -15.04 16.69
C GLN A 173 6.13 -16.21 17.18
N ARG A 174 5.55 -17.19 17.88
CA ARG A 174 6.27 -18.42 18.28
C ARG A 174 6.77 -19.19 17.06
N TRP A 175 5.92 -19.32 16.03
CA TRP A 175 6.29 -19.99 14.78
C TRP A 175 7.36 -19.23 13.99
N ALA A 176 7.24 -17.91 13.91
CA ALA A 176 8.19 -17.01 13.27
C ALA A 176 9.57 -17.07 13.96
N SER A 177 9.60 -17.05 15.30
CA SER A 177 10.84 -17.12 16.09
C SER A 177 11.56 -18.47 15.98
N SER A 178 10.86 -19.51 15.54
CA SER A 178 11.39 -20.88 15.38
C SER A 178 11.37 -21.33 13.91
N ALA A 179 11.41 -20.39 12.96
CA ALA A 179 11.13 -20.66 11.55
C ALA A 179 12.01 -21.75 10.92
N LEU A 180 13.32 -21.75 11.24
CA LEU A 180 14.26 -22.76 10.73
C LEU A 180 13.95 -24.17 11.27
N GLU A 181 13.54 -24.28 12.53
CA GLU A 181 13.19 -25.55 13.16
C GLU A 181 11.84 -26.07 12.64
N LEU A 182 10.81 -25.22 12.64
CA LEU A 182 9.43 -25.61 12.32
C LEU A 182 9.18 -25.79 10.82
N GLY A 183 10.17 -25.47 9.99
CA GLY A 183 10.12 -25.60 8.54
C GLY A 183 9.45 -26.90 8.05
N PRO A 184 10.02 -28.09 8.30
CA PRO A 184 9.44 -29.35 7.84
C PRO A 184 8.02 -29.62 8.38
N GLY A 185 7.76 -29.26 9.63
CA GLY A 185 6.44 -29.39 10.26
C GLY A 185 5.37 -28.56 9.56
N LEU A 186 5.65 -27.27 9.32
CA LEU A 186 4.71 -26.34 8.66
C LEU A 186 4.45 -26.72 7.20
N ALA A 187 5.42 -27.30 6.49
CA ALA A 187 5.15 -27.88 5.17
C ALA A 187 4.14 -29.02 5.23
N THR A 188 4.26 -29.88 6.24
CA THR A 188 3.33 -31.01 6.41
C THR A 188 1.95 -30.51 6.85
N LEU A 189 1.89 -29.54 7.77
CA LEU A 189 0.64 -28.91 8.18
C LEU A 189 -0.06 -28.20 7.02
N ASN A 190 0.68 -27.47 6.18
CA ASN A 190 0.16 -26.87 4.96
C ASN A 190 -0.44 -27.92 4.00
N TYR A 191 0.24 -29.05 3.83
CA TYR A 191 -0.27 -30.15 3.04
C TYR A 191 -1.60 -30.70 3.60
N LEU A 192 -1.66 -30.97 4.91
CA LEU A 192 -2.86 -31.45 5.58
C LEU A 192 -4.03 -30.46 5.44
N ALA A 193 -3.79 -29.17 5.67
CA ALA A 193 -4.78 -28.12 5.52
C ALA A 193 -5.23 -27.91 4.06
N THR A 194 -4.32 -28.13 3.09
CA THR A 194 -4.64 -28.13 1.66
C THR A 194 -5.49 -29.34 1.27
N THR A 195 -5.25 -30.52 1.85
CA THR A 195 -6.08 -31.72 1.64
C THR A 195 -7.51 -31.47 2.09
N CYS A 196 -7.70 -30.96 3.31
CA CYS A 196 -9.00 -30.53 3.82
C CYS A 196 -9.71 -29.56 2.86
N ARG A 197 -8.99 -28.54 2.35
CA ARG A 197 -9.55 -27.58 1.37
C ARG A 197 -10.02 -28.25 0.08
N LYS A 198 -9.23 -29.17 -0.46
CA LYS A 198 -9.56 -29.89 -1.71
C LYS A 198 -10.75 -30.83 -1.53
N GLU A 199 -10.85 -31.44 -0.35
CA GLU A 199 -11.93 -32.35 0.02
C GLU A 199 -13.17 -31.62 0.59
N GLN A 200 -13.11 -30.30 0.72
CA GLN A 200 -14.16 -29.45 1.28
C GLN A 200 -14.62 -29.93 2.67
N CYS A 201 -13.65 -30.31 3.50
CA CYS A 201 -13.86 -30.78 4.86
C CYS A 201 -12.90 -30.09 5.84
N LEU A 202 -13.12 -30.29 7.14
CA LEU A 202 -12.27 -29.74 8.20
C LEU A 202 -11.45 -30.81 8.94
N THR A 203 -11.57 -32.07 8.53
CA THR A 203 -10.91 -33.21 9.19
C THR A 203 -10.00 -33.94 8.21
N VAL A 204 -8.81 -34.32 8.65
CA VAL A 204 -7.87 -35.13 7.87
C VAL A 204 -7.15 -36.14 8.75
N THR A 205 -7.07 -37.38 8.28
CA THR A 205 -6.31 -38.45 8.93
C THR A 205 -4.84 -38.38 8.53
N LEU A 206 -3.94 -38.35 9.52
CA LEU A 206 -2.50 -38.42 9.31
C LEU A 206 -2.06 -39.87 9.11
N SER A 207 -1.18 -40.10 8.14
CA SER A 207 -0.49 -41.40 8.00
C SER A 207 0.39 -41.72 9.21
N GLU A 208 0.64 -43.01 9.48
CA GLU A 208 1.52 -43.45 10.59
C GLU A 208 2.88 -42.72 10.58
N LYS A 209 3.43 -42.49 9.38
CA LYS A 209 4.67 -41.73 9.21
C LYS A 209 4.53 -40.28 9.66
N GLN A 210 3.46 -39.59 9.27
CA GLN A 210 3.20 -38.19 9.67
C GLN A 210 2.98 -38.06 11.18
N GLN A 211 2.32 -39.03 11.81
CA GLN A 211 2.11 -39.05 13.26
C GLN A 211 3.44 -39.09 14.04
N GLY A 212 4.51 -39.63 13.45
CA GLY A 212 5.85 -39.67 14.03
C GLY A 212 6.71 -38.41 13.81
N TYR A 213 6.21 -37.38 13.10
CA TYR A 213 7.00 -36.17 12.83
C TYR A 213 7.00 -35.24 14.05
N ARG A 214 8.19 -35.02 14.64
CA ARG A 214 8.37 -34.20 15.85
C ARG A 214 7.87 -32.77 15.67
N GLU A 215 8.32 -32.09 14.62
CA GLU A 215 7.98 -30.69 14.36
C GLU A 215 6.49 -30.53 14.06
N LEU A 216 5.87 -31.51 13.38
CA LEU A 216 4.43 -31.52 13.18
C LEU A 216 3.70 -31.67 14.52
N GLY A 217 4.12 -32.59 15.38
CA GLY A 217 3.52 -32.80 16.70
C GLY A 217 3.51 -31.52 17.56
N MET A 218 4.58 -30.73 17.51
CA MET A 218 4.65 -29.42 18.19
C MET A 218 3.56 -28.46 17.66
N LEU A 219 3.43 -28.35 16.33
CA LEU A 219 2.42 -27.49 15.71
C LEU A 219 0.99 -27.95 15.99
N LEU A 220 0.74 -29.26 16.04
CA LEU A 220 -0.57 -29.81 16.38
C LEU A 220 -0.93 -29.48 17.83
N ALA A 221 0.01 -29.64 18.77
CA ALA A 221 -0.19 -29.27 20.16
C ALA A 221 -0.51 -27.77 20.32
N ASP A 222 0.19 -26.91 19.57
CA ASP A 222 -0.10 -25.47 19.56
C ASP A 222 -1.52 -25.15 19.07
N LEU A 223 -1.98 -25.82 18.00
CA LEU A 223 -3.34 -25.65 17.47
C LEU A 223 -4.41 -26.16 18.45
N GLU A 224 -4.12 -27.22 19.21
CA GLU A 224 -5.00 -27.73 20.27
C GLU A 224 -5.07 -26.76 21.46
N GLU A 225 -3.93 -26.25 21.92
CA GLU A 225 -3.85 -25.31 23.05
C GLU A 225 -4.62 -24.02 22.76
N THR A 226 -4.53 -23.51 21.52
CA THR A 226 -5.27 -22.32 21.07
C THR A 226 -6.75 -22.62 20.75
N GLY A 227 -7.17 -23.89 20.75
CA GLY A 227 -8.52 -24.30 20.41
C GLY A 227 -8.87 -24.11 18.93
N LEU A 228 -7.88 -23.96 18.05
CA LEU A 228 -8.06 -23.86 16.60
C LEU A 228 -8.30 -25.21 15.95
N ALA A 229 -7.80 -26.28 16.55
CA ALA A 229 -8.02 -27.64 16.10
C ALA A 229 -8.10 -28.62 17.28
N THR A 230 -8.49 -29.84 16.97
CA THR A 230 -8.35 -31.00 17.85
C THR A 230 -7.55 -32.07 17.13
N TYR A 231 -6.69 -32.78 17.85
CA TYR A 231 -5.89 -33.87 17.31
C TYR A 231 -6.06 -35.12 18.17
N LYS A 232 -6.77 -36.13 17.63
CA LYS A 232 -7.09 -37.34 18.38
C LYS A 232 -7.05 -38.57 17.47
N ASP A 233 -6.45 -39.65 17.97
CA ASP A 233 -6.39 -40.95 17.29
C ASP A 233 -5.88 -40.84 15.83
N GLY A 234 -4.86 -39.99 15.61
CA GLY A 234 -4.27 -39.75 14.29
C GLY A 234 -5.08 -38.84 13.37
N SER A 235 -6.19 -38.26 13.84
CA SER A 235 -7.07 -37.39 13.07
C SER A 235 -6.97 -35.94 13.55
N LEU A 236 -6.67 -35.02 12.63
CA LEU A 236 -6.67 -33.58 12.86
C LEU A 236 -8.00 -32.99 12.39
N THR A 237 -8.72 -32.28 13.27
CA THR A 237 -9.97 -31.56 12.93
C THR A 237 -9.85 -30.08 13.27
N PHE A 238 -9.87 -29.23 12.24
CA PHE A 238 -9.93 -27.78 12.38
C PHE A 238 -11.32 -27.34 12.86
N LYS A 239 -11.37 -26.33 13.73
CA LYS A 239 -12.64 -25.84 14.31
C LYS A 239 -13.55 -25.17 13.28
N HIS A 240 -12.97 -24.44 12.33
CA HIS A 240 -13.66 -23.72 11.25
C HIS A 240 -12.69 -23.43 10.10
N GLU A 241 -13.19 -22.90 8.99
CA GLU A 241 -12.39 -22.59 7.79
C GLU A 241 -11.24 -21.62 8.06
N GLU A 242 -11.41 -20.61 8.92
CA GLU A 242 -10.32 -19.69 9.25
C GLU A 242 -9.15 -20.40 9.97
N ALA A 243 -9.44 -21.33 10.89
CA ALA A 243 -8.40 -22.12 11.54
C ALA A 243 -7.64 -23.01 10.54
N ARG A 244 -8.37 -23.59 9.57
CA ARG A 244 -7.77 -24.35 8.47
C ARG A 244 -6.92 -23.44 7.57
N ARG A 245 -7.41 -22.25 7.22
CA ARG A 245 -6.69 -21.24 6.42
C ARG A 245 -5.42 -20.75 7.08
N PHE A 246 -5.48 -20.45 8.38
CA PHE A 246 -4.33 -20.12 9.22
C PHE A 246 -3.25 -21.20 9.13
N ALA A 247 -3.61 -22.46 9.39
CA ALA A 247 -2.71 -23.61 9.26
C ALA A 247 -2.23 -23.86 7.81
N ASN A 248 -2.98 -23.38 6.82
CA ASN A 248 -2.65 -23.45 5.40
C ASN A 248 -1.71 -22.32 4.93
N GLY A 249 -1.21 -21.48 5.84
CA GLY A 249 -0.17 -20.49 5.55
C GLY A 249 -0.56 -19.03 5.80
N GLU A 250 -1.86 -18.74 5.99
CA GLU A 250 -2.34 -17.37 6.28
C GLU A 250 -1.89 -16.88 7.68
N TRP A 251 -1.27 -17.74 8.49
CA TRP A 251 -0.69 -17.32 9.76
C TRP A 251 0.38 -16.23 9.62
N LEU A 252 1.17 -16.24 8.53
CA LEU A 252 2.28 -15.30 8.35
C LEU A 252 1.78 -13.89 7.99
N GLU A 253 0.85 -13.78 7.05
CA GLU A 253 0.21 -12.49 6.70
C GLU A 253 -0.57 -11.91 7.89
N ASN A 254 -1.25 -12.75 8.67
CA ASN A 254 -1.94 -12.33 9.88
C ASN A 254 -0.96 -11.81 10.94
N LEU A 255 0.19 -12.48 11.11
CA LEU A 255 1.26 -12.01 11.98
C LEU A 255 1.82 -10.66 11.51
N VAL A 256 2.14 -10.52 10.22
CA VAL A 256 2.66 -9.27 9.65
C VAL A 256 1.66 -8.13 9.84
N HIS A 257 0.39 -8.34 9.48
CA HIS A 257 -0.66 -7.33 9.64
C HIS A 257 -0.87 -6.92 11.11
N SER A 258 -0.94 -7.89 12.02
CA SER A 258 -1.08 -7.59 13.45
C SER A 258 0.13 -6.84 14.01
N THR A 259 1.33 -7.12 13.48
CA THR A 259 2.55 -6.39 13.82
C THR A 259 2.51 -4.95 13.28
N VAL A 260 2.04 -4.74 12.05
CA VAL A 260 1.81 -3.38 11.50
C VAL A 260 0.81 -2.59 12.37
N ARG A 261 -0.31 -3.22 12.77
CA ARG A 261 -1.29 -2.61 13.67
C ARG A 261 -0.68 -2.24 15.03
N ALA A 262 0.19 -3.07 15.58
CA ALA A 262 0.89 -2.76 16.83
C ALA A 262 1.83 -1.55 16.67
N ILE A 263 2.64 -1.53 15.59
CA ILE A 263 3.58 -0.45 15.28
C ILE A 263 2.86 0.90 15.09
N GLN A 264 1.64 0.91 14.55
CA GLN A 264 0.86 2.14 14.34
C GLN A 264 0.73 3.01 15.60
N SER A 265 0.70 2.38 16.80
CA SER A 265 0.61 3.11 18.07
C SER A 265 1.83 4.02 18.33
N ASP A 266 3.02 3.62 17.89
CA ASP A 266 4.27 4.36 18.03
C ASP A 266 4.65 5.13 16.75
N LEU A 267 4.05 4.75 15.61
CA LEU A 267 4.34 5.29 14.29
C LEU A 267 3.05 5.83 13.62
N PRO A 268 2.57 7.02 14.03
CA PRO A 268 1.29 7.57 13.56
C PRO A 268 1.26 7.90 12.06
N THR A 269 2.43 7.90 11.39
CA THR A 269 2.49 8.02 9.93
C THR A 269 1.87 6.81 9.21
N ILE A 270 1.64 5.69 9.91
CA ILE A 270 0.81 4.58 9.43
C ILE A 270 -0.66 4.99 9.51
N GLN A 271 -1.21 5.46 8.39
CA GLN A 271 -2.56 6.03 8.34
C GLN A 271 -3.66 5.02 8.00
N ASP A 272 -3.31 3.94 7.30
CA ASP A 272 -4.26 2.92 6.88
C ASP A 272 -3.54 1.59 6.67
N HIS A 273 -4.21 0.47 6.97
CA HIS A 273 -3.67 -0.86 6.75
C HIS A 273 -4.78 -1.91 6.61
N SER A 274 -4.51 -2.95 5.82
CA SER A 274 -5.41 -4.08 5.65
C SER A 274 -4.62 -5.34 5.30
N VAL A 275 -5.22 -6.50 5.58
CA VAL A 275 -4.76 -7.84 5.16
C VAL A 275 -5.65 -8.37 4.04
N GLY A 276 -5.12 -9.18 3.13
CA GLY A 276 -5.89 -9.90 2.10
C GLY A 276 -6.66 -9.00 1.12
N VAL A 277 -6.10 -7.86 0.74
CA VAL A 277 -6.79 -6.85 -0.10
C VAL A 277 -6.96 -7.39 -1.52
N GLN A 278 -8.20 -7.53 -1.97
CA GLN A 278 -8.49 -7.95 -3.34
C GLN A 278 -8.50 -6.73 -4.25
N VAL A 279 -7.70 -6.75 -5.31
CA VAL A 279 -7.49 -5.63 -6.22
C VAL A 279 -7.91 -6.01 -7.64
N TYR A 280 -8.71 -5.16 -8.27
CA TYR A 280 -9.30 -5.37 -9.58
C TYR A 280 -8.92 -4.21 -10.51
N ARG A 281 -8.41 -4.54 -11.70
CA ARG A 281 -8.10 -3.56 -12.75
C ARG A 281 -8.71 -3.97 -14.07
N LYS A 282 -9.37 -3.04 -14.74
CA LYS A 282 -9.92 -3.25 -16.08
C LYS A 282 -8.87 -2.92 -17.14
N ILE A 283 -8.70 -3.81 -18.10
CA ILE A 283 -7.85 -3.64 -19.28
C ILE A 283 -8.71 -3.98 -20.50
N GLY A 284 -9.29 -2.94 -21.12
CA GLY A 284 -10.36 -3.12 -22.10
C GLY A 284 -11.54 -3.87 -21.49
N GLU A 285 -11.96 -4.96 -22.12
CA GLU A 285 -13.07 -5.82 -21.65
C GLU A 285 -12.65 -6.85 -20.59
N ARG A 286 -11.36 -6.94 -20.25
CA ARG A 286 -10.85 -7.94 -19.31
C ARG A 286 -10.63 -7.33 -17.93
N GLU A 287 -10.82 -8.14 -16.90
CA GLU A 287 -10.47 -7.78 -15.53
C GLU A 287 -9.29 -8.64 -15.05
N VAL A 288 -8.28 -7.97 -14.51
CA VAL A 288 -7.15 -8.61 -13.84
C VAL A 288 -7.37 -8.46 -12.35
N ARG A 289 -7.36 -9.61 -11.64
CA ARG A 289 -7.47 -9.68 -10.18
C ARG A 289 -6.11 -10.01 -9.58
N ASN A 290 -5.76 -9.28 -8.52
CA ASN A 290 -4.64 -9.59 -7.65
C ASN A 290 -5.09 -9.55 -6.19
N GLU A 291 -4.26 -10.09 -5.32
CA GLU A 291 -4.40 -10.02 -3.87
C GLU A 291 -3.11 -9.40 -3.33
N LEU A 292 -3.25 -8.49 -2.36
CA LEU A 292 -2.13 -7.95 -1.58
C LEU A 292 -2.25 -8.53 -0.17
N ASP A 293 -1.28 -9.36 0.23
CA ASP A 293 -1.34 -10.07 1.51
C ASP A 293 -1.44 -9.08 2.68
N VAL A 294 -0.57 -8.06 2.71
CA VAL A 294 -0.73 -6.89 3.58
C VAL A 294 -0.46 -5.61 2.78
N ALA A 295 -1.36 -4.64 2.90
CA ALA A 295 -1.20 -3.32 2.31
C ALA A 295 -1.33 -2.26 3.40
N THR A 296 -0.48 -1.25 3.36
CA THR A 296 -0.55 -0.09 4.27
C THR A 296 -0.17 1.18 3.54
N VAL A 297 -0.74 2.31 3.96
CA VAL A 297 -0.28 3.64 3.54
C VAL A 297 0.52 4.22 4.70
N VAL A 298 1.74 4.68 4.42
CA VAL A 298 2.61 5.32 5.42
C VAL A 298 3.21 6.57 4.82
N ASN A 299 3.07 7.71 5.50
CA ASN A 299 3.52 9.01 5.02
C ASN A 299 2.97 9.31 3.60
N ASN A 300 1.67 9.06 3.39
CA ASN A 300 0.99 9.15 2.10
C ASN A 300 1.64 8.32 0.97
N LYS A 301 2.24 7.16 1.29
CA LYS A 301 2.88 6.25 0.31
C LYS A 301 2.41 4.82 0.51
N LEU A 302 2.04 4.16 -0.59
CA LEU A 302 1.63 2.76 -0.57
C LEU A 302 2.81 1.84 -0.24
N HIS A 303 2.62 0.95 0.73
CA HIS A 303 3.53 -0.11 1.11
C HIS A 303 2.82 -1.46 0.94
N ILE A 304 3.39 -2.33 0.12
CA ILE A 304 2.86 -3.68 -0.17
C ILE A 304 3.79 -4.71 0.48
N ILE A 305 3.24 -5.66 1.23
CA ILE A 305 4.01 -6.74 1.84
C ILE A 305 3.43 -8.07 1.36
N GLU A 306 4.25 -8.84 0.63
CA GLU A 306 3.93 -10.21 0.22
C GLU A 306 4.51 -11.19 1.27
N CYS A 307 3.73 -12.20 1.63
CA CYS A 307 4.08 -13.21 2.63
C CYS A 307 4.22 -14.59 1.98
N LYS A 308 5.38 -15.24 2.14
CA LYS A 308 5.63 -16.60 1.60
C LYS A 308 5.96 -17.60 2.69
N THR A 309 5.09 -18.59 2.84
CA THR A 309 5.32 -19.75 3.72
C THR A 309 5.98 -20.94 2.99
N LYS A 310 5.94 -20.93 1.65
CA LYS A 310 6.57 -21.92 0.77
C LYS A 310 7.90 -21.40 0.21
N GLY A 311 8.81 -22.31 -0.12
CA GLY A 311 10.11 -21.95 -0.69
C GLY A 311 9.99 -21.67 -2.19
N MET A 312 10.76 -20.69 -2.67
CA MET A 312 10.68 -20.17 -4.04
C MET A 312 11.60 -20.91 -5.03
N ARG A 313 11.64 -22.24 -4.97
CA ARG A 313 12.66 -23.03 -5.71
C ARG A 313 12.52 -22.87 -7.23
N ASP A 314 11.30 -22.76 -7.74
CA ASP A 314 11.02 -22.75 -9.19
C ASP A 314 10.39 -21.42 -9.67
N ASP A 315 9.98 -20.53 -8.76
CA ASP A 315 9.15 -19.34 -9.04
C ASP A 315 9.60 -18.05 -8.31
N GLY A 316 10.84 -18.02 -7.78
CA GLY A 316 11.36 -16.87 -7.05
C GLY A 316 11.46 -15.59 -7.86
N ASP A 317 11.93 -15.69 -9.10
CA ASP A 317 12.03 -14.54 -10.01
C ASP A 317 10.64 -13.98 -10.32
N ASP A 318 9.70 -14.85 -10.68
CA ASP A 318 8.32 -14.46 -10.98
C ASP A 318 7.64 -13.79 -9.78
N THR A 319 7.90 -14.26 -8.57
CA THR A 319 7.39 -13.66 -7.33
C THR A 319 7.91 -12.23 -7.16
N LEU A 320 9.22 -12.01 -7.31
CA LEU A 320 9.84 -10.70 -7.12
C LEU A 320 9.43 -9.71 -8.22
N TYR A 321 9.43 -10.13 -9.49
CA TYR A 321 8.96 -9.28 -10.59
C TYR A 321 7.47 -8.95 -10.49
N LYS A 322 6.64 -9.92 -10.06
CA LYS A 322 5.21 -9.65 -9.83
C LYS A 322 5.04 -8.61 -8.73
N LEU A 323 5.78 -8.72 -7.62
CA LEU A 323 5.69 -7.78 -6.50
C LEU A 323 6.14 -6.37 -6.90
N GLU A 324 7.25 -6.25 -7.63
CA GLU A 324 7.71 -4.98 -8.20
C GLU A 324 6.66 -4.38 -9.14
N SER A 325 6.13 -5.18 -10.06
CA SER A 325 5.10 -4.74 -11.00
C SER A 325 3.85 -4.23 -10.28
N LEU A 326 3.41 -4.92 -9.22
CA LEU A 326 2.29 -4.47 -8.40
C LEU A 326 2.59 -3.16 -7.67
N ARG A 327 3.77 -3.00 -7.08
CA ARG A 327 4.22 -1.75 -6.45
C ARG A 327 4.09 -0.57 -7.42
N ASP A 328 4.66 -0.70 -8.61
CA ASP A 328 4.72 0.39 -9.58
C ASP A 328 3.32 0.69 -10.16
N LEU A 329 2.56 -0.36 -10.48
CA LEU A 329 1.23 -0.23 -11.10
C LEU A 329 0.15 0.29 -10.15
N LEU A 330 0.24 0.00 -8.86
CA LEU A 330 -0.79 0.34 -7.87
C LEU A 330 -0.42 1.54 -7.00
N GLY A 331 0.85 1.88 -6.92
CA GLY A 331 1.35 2.83 -5.94
C GLY A 331 2.23 3.95 -6.50
N GLY A 332 2.59 3.87 -7.79
CA GLY A 332 3.41 4.88 -8.45
C GLY A 332 4.86 4.88 -7.98
N LEU A 333 5.52 6.02 -8.15
CA LEU A 333 6.97 6.17 -7.96
C LEU A 333 7.39 6.18 -6.49
N GLN A 334 6.49 6.51 -5.57
CA GLN A 334 6.78 6.58 -4.13
C GLN A 334 6.44 5.29 -3.39
N ALA A 335 5.78 4.33 -4.04
CA ALA A 335 5.41 3.09 -3.40
C ALA A 335 6.60 2.21 -3.06
N ARG A 336 6.45 1.40 -2.03
CA ARG A 336 7.49 0.51 -1.51
C ARG A 336 6.90 -0.90 -1.39
N ALA A 337 7.75 -1.90 -1.55
CA ALA A 337 7.32 -3.28 -1.40
C ALA A 337 8.34 -4.13 -0.63
N MET A 338 7.82 -5.11 0.10
CA MET A 338 8.58 -6.05 0.91
C MET A 338 8.11 -7.48 0.67
N LEU A 339 9.05 -8.41 0.65
CA LEU A 339 8.77 -9.84 0.75
C LEU A 339 9.17 -10.33 2.14
N VAL A 340 8.21 -10.90 2.86
CA VAL A 340 8.43 -11.62 4.12
C VAL A 340 8.40 -13.12 3.82
N SER A 341 9.54 -13.79 3.97
CA SER A 341 9.70 -15.21 3.62
C SER A 341 10.00 -16.05 4.85
N PHE A 342 9.16 -17.05 5.09
CA PHE A 342 9.38 -18.09 6.08
C PHE A 342 10.48 -19.08 5.69
N ARG A 343 10.78 -19.19 4.40
CA ARG A 343 11.82 -20.10 3.90
C ARG A 343 13.08 -19.33 3.54
N PRO A 344 14.26 -19.98 3.68
CA PRO A 344 15.50 -19.42 3.18
C PRO A 344 15.37 -19.06 1.70
N LEU A 345 15.83 -17.86 1.37
CA LEU A 345 15.89 -17.33 0.02
C LEU A 345 17.24 -17.70 -0.59
N ARG A 346 17.29 -17.95 -1.91
CA ARG A 346 18.58 -18.20 -2.56
C ARG A 346 19.33 -16.88 -2.70
N HIS A 347 20.65 -16.94 -2.78
CA HIS A 347 21.48 -15.75 -2.96
C HIS A 347 21.07 -14.93 -4.20
N HIS A 348 20.71 -15.60 -5.31
CA HIS A 348 20.19 -14.94 -6.51
C HIS A 348 18.93 -14.13 -6.23
N ASP A 349 17.98 -14.68 -5.46
CA ASP A 349 16.72 -14.01 -5.15
C ASP A 349 16.97 -12.77 -4.26
N LEU A 350 17.94 -12.84 -3.33
CA LEU A 350 18.35 -11.70 -2.51
C LEU A 350 18.99 -10.58 -3.33
N VAL A 351 19.92 -10.92 -4.23
CA VAL A 351 20.54 -9.95 -5.15
C VAL A 351 19.49 -9.33 -6.06
N ARG A 352 18.54 -10.14 -6.55
CA ARG A 352 17.42 -9.66 -7.36
C ARG A 352 16.53 -8.69 -6.58
N ALA A 353 16.12 -9.05 -5.37
CA ALA A 353 15.30 -8.18 -4.54
C ALA A 353 15.98 -6.83 -4.29
N GLN A 354 17.30 -6.83 -4.05
CA GLN A 354 18.09 -5.61 -3.92
C GLN A 354 18.09 -4.77 -5.22
N ASP A 355 18.28 -5.40 -6.38
CA ASP A 355 18.27 -4.74 -7.70
C ASP A 355 16.92 -4.06 -7.99
N LEU A 356 15.81 -4.72 -7.63
CA LEU A 356 14.44 -4.21 -7.79
C LEU A 356 14.02 -3.24 -6.68
N GLY A 357 14.87 -2.99 -5.68
CA GLY A 357 14.54 -2.14 -4.52
C GLY A 357 13.43 -2.71 -3.62
N LEU A 358 13.31 -4.04 -3.55
CA LEU A 358 12.38 -4.76 -2.67
C LEU A 358 13.05 -5.06 -1.33
N ALA A 359 12.38 -4.72 -0.23
CA ALA A 359 12.84 -5.11 1.09
C ALA A 359 12.58 -6.60 1.35
N ILE A 360 13.44 -7.24 2.15
CA ILE A 360 13.32 -8.66 2.49
C ILE A 360 13.36 -8.82 4.01
N ILE A 361 12.47 -9.66 4.54
CA ILE A 361 12.61 -10.26 5.87
C ILE A 361 12.65 -11.77 5.67
N GLY A 362 13.81 -12.38 5.93
CA GLY A 362 14.02 -13.82 5.83
C GLY A 362 13.77 -14.56 7.16
N PRO A 363 13.90 -15.90 7.18
CA PRO A 363 13.64 -16.70 8.38
C PRO A 363 14.52 -16.33 9.58
N ASP A 364 15.76 -15.91 9.36
CA ASP A 364 16.68 -15.50 10.42
C ASP A 364 16.26 -14.20 11.11
N GLN A 365 15.42 -13.41 10.45
CA GLN A 365 14.93 -12.10 10.91
C GLN A 365 13.49 -12.16 11.44
N LEU A 366 12.78 -13.28 11.23
CA LEU A 366 11.37 -13.42 11.60
C LEU A 366 11.15 -13.38 13.12
N GLY A 367 12.13 -13.78 13.93
CA GLY A 367 12.06 -13.61 15.39
C GLY A 367 12.03 -12.13 15.83
N GLU A 368 12.55 -11.22 15.00
CA GLU A 368 12.63 -9.78 15.22
C GLU A 368 11.74 -9.00 14.22
N LEU A 369 10.64 -9.62 13.78
CA LEU A 369 9.75 -9.09 12.74
C LEU A 369 9.32 -7.63 13.00
N GLU A 370 8.90 -7.33 14.24
CA GLU A 370 8.45 -5.99 14.64
C GLU A 370 9.54 -4.93 14.44
N GLN A 371 10.78 -5.22 14.86
CA GLN A 371 11.90 -4.31 14.71
C GLN A 371 12.18 -3.99 13.24
N HIS A 372 12.21 -5.02 12.38
CA HIS A 372 12.48 -4.86 10.96
C HIS A 372 11.35 -4.15 10.20
N LEU A 373 10.09 -4.48 10.51
CA LEU A 373 8.93 -3.76 9.95
C LEU A 373 8.94 -2.30 10.40
N HIS A 374 9.12 -2.04 11.70
CA HIS A 374 9.17 -0.68 12.23
C HIS A 374 10.25 0.14 11.54
N GLN A 375 11.47 -0.39 11.39
CA GLN A 375 12.56 0.31 10.70
C GLN A 375 12.22 0.61 9.24
N TRP A 376 11.63 -0.34 8.52
CA TRP A 376 11.26 -0.15 7.12
C TRP A 376 10.16 0.91 6.95
N LEU A 377 9.09 0.82 7.74
CA LEU A 377 7.98 1.78 7.71
C LEU A 377 8.44 3.17 8.15
N LYS A 378 9.29 3.26 9.18
CA LYS A 378 9.91 4.54 9.59
C LYS A 378 10.74 5.19 8.47
N GLY A 379 11.33 4.37 7.59
CA GLY A 379 12.02 4.85 6.39
C GLY A 379 11.14 5.59 5.37
N ALA A 380 9.81 5.61 5.55
CA ALA A 380 8.89 6.32 4.66
C ALA A 380 8.94 7.86 4.85
N GLY A 381 9.53 8.35 5.94
CA GLY A 381 9.53 9.77 6.30
C GLY A 381 8.30 10.17 7.11
N GLY A 382 7.92 11.44 7.04
CA GLY A 382 6.74 12.00 7.73
C GLY A 382 7.05 12.64 9.08
N TRP A 383 8.32 12.68 9.46
CA TRP A 383 8.82 13.46 10.60
C TRP A 383 9.21 14.85 10.09
N ALA A 384 8.83 15.90 10.81
CA ALA A 384 9.27 17.25 10.50
C ALA A 384 10.81 17.27 10.41
N HIS A 385 11.34 17.72 9.26
CA HIS A 385 12.75 18.05 9.22
C HIS A 385 12.96 19.27 10.12
N ASN A 386 13.64 19.07 11.25
CA ASN A 386 14.20 20.22 11.97
C ASN A 386 15.26 20.82 11.05
N ILE A 387 14.86 21.79 10.23
CA ILE A 387 15.76 22.64 9.48
C ILE A 387 16.45 23.51 10.55
N ALA A 388 17.67 23.12 10.90
CA ALA A 388 18.54 23.86 11.81
C ALA A 388 19.00 25.19 11.21
#